data_AF-A0A1H0U642-F1
#
_entry.id   AF-A0A1H0U642-F1
#
_cell.length_a   1.000
_cell.length_b   1.000
_cell.length_c   1.000
_cell.angle_alpha   90.00
_cell.angle_beta   90.00
_cell.angle_gamma   90.00
#
_symmetry.space_group_name_H-M   'P 1'
#
loop_
_entity.id
_entity.type
_entity.pdbx_description
1 polymer ?
#
loop_
_entity_poly.entity_id
_entity_poly.type
_entity_poly.pdbx_seq_one_letter_code
_entity_poly.pdbx_strand_id
1 'polypeptide(L)'
;MNNLKFINTYVLPIISQASKDNRQRDILSILFIVATFLSGTSLIYIVGTIDDALGYIVPLILLIILITIAFYIFYKSKHIFIIKLIVLVVLSIFLILFYKLQFFALLLIGLFIPMQFFYPIGGLGYYRIIQNLNYLEEIINLYNKKQIKKKRYQFVAMIAILIGSVFYSYAIQHIIPLNDLLGGALFGALTLIMWMYQGSSSSEVQLFKKSIVYLIFFIALVIANFKTESDVLKIPLLLFNIFFALDRIISLSKEAKDLIVSKSILYYNDHDDIKNSQLISNLIPVQYIEKVELEEEEIVRQLIIRSRLKLEEEFLEVYNVYSKRDFKSYKHIVESYKYFMEFDESWLNDMDALYKKVKEIVEIPDQEIVIPQIYIEYAIISFRSDKYKESIDAFRRVFIYLDIQDLEMLRQAYVELEDTKNAEIIQKIIIKEQNNDRTLLSP
;
A
#
# COMPACT_ATOMS: atom_id res chain seq x y z
N MET A 1 9.33 5.74 -16.40
CA MET A 1 9.39 5.34 -14.98
C MET A 1 8.22 4.41 -14.75
N ASN A 2 8.48 3.11 -14.59
CA ASN A 2 7.42 2.14 -14.24
C ASN A 2 6.72 2.62 -12.97
N ASN A 3 5.38 2.59 -12.97
CA ASN A 3 4.56 2.88 -11.80
C ASN A 3 5.01 1.97 -10.66
N LEU A 4 5.77 2.52 -9.70
CA LEU A 4 6.13 1.82 -8.47
C LEU A 4 4.88 1.74 -7.60
N LYS A 5 4.03 0.74 -7.87
CA LYS A 5 2.95 0.29 -6.99
C LYS A 5 3.48 -0.90 -6.18
N PHE A 6 4.53 -0.69 -5.39
CA PHE A 6 5.28 -1.76 -4.72
C PHE A 6 4.40 -2.52 -3.72
N ILE A 7 3.58 -1.82 -2.93
CA ILE A 7 2.72 -2.45 -1.92
C ILE A 7 1.64 -3.26 -2.62
N ASN A 8 0.99 -2.68 -3.63
CA ASN A 8 -0.06 -3.34 -4.39
C ASN A 8 0.44 -4.56 -5.17
N THR A 9 1.62 -4.45 -5.78
CA THR A 9 2.14 -5.46 -6.71
C THR A 9 2.80 -6.62 -5.98
N TYR A 10 3.45 -6.33 -4.86
CA TYR A 10 4.30 -7.30 -4.18
C TYR A 10 3.82 -7.60 -2.77
N VAL A 11 3.65 -6.59 -1.91
CA VAL A 11 3.46 -6.83 -0.47
C VAL A 11 2.10 -7.43 -0.15
N LEU A 12 1.01 -6.75 -0.53
CA LEU A 12 -0.35 -7.21 -0.21
C LEU A 12 -0.66 -8.58 -0.83
N PRO A 13 -0.39 -8.84 -2.13
CA PRO A 13 -0.62 -10.15 -2.71
C PRO A 13 0.18 -11.25 -2.00
N ILE A 14 1.44 -10.99 -1.62
CA ILE A 14 2.27 -11.96 -0.91
C ILE A 14 1.65 -12.34 0.44
N ILE A 15 1.17 -11.37 1.21
CA ILE A 15 0.56 -11.58 2.52
C ILE A 15 -0.76 -12.33 2.36
N SER A 16 -1.63 -11.88 1.45
CA SER A 16 -2.92 -12.50 1.18
C SER A 16 -2.78 -13.95 0.70
N GLN A 17 -1.86 -14.23 -0.23
CA GLN A 17 -1.63 -15.57 -0.78
C GLN A 17 -0.98 -16.54 0.21
N ALA A 18 -0.16 -16.02 1.12
CA ALA A 18 0.52 -16.85 2.10
C ALA A 18 -0.39 -17.26 3.25
N SER A 19 -1.40 -16.46 3.54
CA SER A 19 -2.18 -16.56 4.76
C SER A 19 -3.51 -17.25 4.52
N LYS A 20 -3.82 -18.26 5.32
CA LYS A 20 -5.11 -18.97 5.25
C LYS A 20 -6.24 -18.27 5.99
N ASP A 21 -5.88 -17.49 7.01
CA ASP A 21 -6.83 -16.87 7.92
C ASP A 21 -6.36 -15.45 8.30
N ASN A 22 -7.24 -14.70 8.97
CA ASN A 22 -6.95 -13.34 9.41
C ASN A 22 -5.78 -13.26 10.39
N ARG A 23 -5.56 -14.31 11.20
CA ARG A 23 -4.46 -14.37 12.18
C ARG A 23 -3.12 -14.43 11.47
N GLN A 24 -3.01 -15.27 10.43
CA GLN A 24 -1.83 -15.40 9.58
C GLN A 24 -1.55 -14.10 8.81
N ARG A 25 -2.59 -13.44 8.30
CA ARG A 25 -2.45 -12.13 7.63
C ARG A 25 -1.84 -11.11 8.57
N ASP A 26 -2.34 -11.03 9.81
CA ASP A 26 -1.81 -10.12 10.81
C ASP A 26 -0.37 -10.47 11.22
N ILE A 27 -0.04 -11.74 11.43
CA ILE A 27 1.33 -12.17 11.79
C ILE A 27 2.33 -11.78 10.69
N LEU A 28 2.03 -12.09 9.43
CA LEU A 28 2.91 -11.71 8.32
C LEU A 28 3.00 -10.19 8.15
N SER A 29 1.90 -9.48 8.39
CA SER A 29 1.88 -8.00 8.35
C SER A 29 2.79 -7.41 9.43
N ILE A 30 2.72 -7.90 10.66
CA ILE A 30 3.61 -7.49 11.76
C ILE A 30 5.06 -7.74 11.39
N LEU A 31 5.39 -8.95 10.93
CA LEU A 31 6.76 -9.31 10.55
C LEU A 31 7.28 -8.46 9.38
N PHE A 32 6.43 -8.14 8.41
CA PHE A 32 6.80 -7.26 7.30
C PHE A 32 7.08 -5.83 7.79
N ILE A 33 6.23 -5.30 8.68
CA ILE A 33 6.42 -4.00 9.32
C ILE A 33 7.75 -3.99 10.10
N VAL A 34 7.98 -4.99 10.96
CA VAL A 34 9.22 -5.12 11.75
C VAL A 34 10.45 -5.19 10.85
N ALA A 35 10.44 -6.05 9.82
CA ALA A 35 11.56 -6.17 8.89
C ALA A 35 11.82 -4.86 8.13
N THR A 36 10.77 -4.12 7.76
CA THR A 36 10.89 -2.81 7.11
C THR A 36 11.53 -1.78 8.05
N PHE A 37 11.07 -1.68 9.30
CA PHE A 37 11.67 -0.79 10.31
C PHE A 37 13.13 -1.15 10.59
N LEU A 38 13.44 -2.44 10.75
CA LEU A 38 14.81 -2.89 10.95
C LEU A 38 15.71 -2.54 9.76
N SER A 39 15.23 -2.75 8.53
CA SER A 39 15.98 -2.42 7.31
C SER A 39 16.24 -0.91 7.18
N GLY A 40 15.25 -0.08 7.52
CA GLY A 40 15.40 1.38 7.56
C GLY A 40 16.40 1.83 8.63
N THR A 41 16.34 1.26 9.83
CA THR A 41 17.29 1.57 10.91
C THR A 41 18.70 1.07 10.57
N SER A 42 18.85 -0.06 9.88
CA SER A 42 20.13 -0.52 9.34
C SER A 42 20.74 0.49 8.37
N LEU A 43 19.95 1.10 7.47
CA LEU A 43 20.43 2.18 6.59
C LEU A 43 20.92 3.39 7.39
N ILE A 44 20.17 3.80 8.43
CA ILE A 44 20.57 4.91 9.31
C ILE A 44 21.88 4.58 10.04
N TYR A 45 22.04 3.34 10.53
CA TYR A 45 23.28 2.88 11.17
C TYR A 45 24.48 2.99 10.21
N ILE A 46 24.33 2.53 8.96
CA ILE A 46 25.39 2.63 7.93
C ILE A 46 25.79 4.09 7.70
N VAL A 47 24.83 5.00 7.61
CA VAL A 47 25.06 6.45 7.47
C VAL A 47 25.68 7.05 8.73
N GLY A 48 25.38 6.53 9.92
CA GLY A 48 25.97 6.99 11.18
C GLY A 48 27.45 6.59 11.37
N THR A 49 27.93 5.59 10.63
CA THR A 49 29.30 5.05 10.72
C THR A 49 30.26 5.60 9.64
N ILE A 50 29.97 6.77 9.06
CA ILE A 50 30.64 7.36 7.88
C ILE A 50 32.15 7.66 8.05
N ASP A 51 32.72 7.52 9.25
CA ASP A 51 34.13 7.83 9.50
C ASP A 51 35.12 7.00 8.65
N ASP A 52 34.72 5.85 8.11
CA ASP A 52 35.53 5.03 7.20
C ASP A 52 34.81 4.73 5.87
N ALA A 53 35.34 5.29 4.76
CA ALA A 53 34.67 5.23 3.47
C ALA A 53 34.54 3.82 2.87
N LEU A 54 35.45 2.90 3.24
CA LEU A 54 35.40 1.50 2.84
C LEU A 54 34.56 0.65 3.81
N GLY A 55 34.39 1.10 5.06
CA GLY A 55 33.68 0.38 6.12
C GLY A 55 32.18 0.31 5.93
N TYR A 56 31.56 1.29 5.26
CA TYR A 56 30.11 1.33 5.02
C TYR A 56 29.66 0.58 3.75
N ILE A 57 30.55 0.40 2.78
CA ILE A 57 30.22 -0.21 1.47
C ILE A 57 29.85 -1.69 1.64
N VAL A 58 30.62 -2.43 2.45
CA VAL A 58 30.38 -3.87 2.67
C VAL A 58 29.03 -4.13 3.37
N PRO A 59 28.69 -3.46 4.49
CA PRO A 59 27.35 -3.54 5.08
C PRO A 59 26.25 -3.16 4.08
N LEU A 60 26.41 -2.08 3.32
CA LEU A 60 25.38 -1.64 2.37
C LEU A 60 25.13 -2.66 1.26
N ILE A 61 26.18 -3.20 0.65
CA ILE A 61 26.07 -4.26 -0.37
C ILE A 61 25.39 -5.49 0.24
N LEU A 62 25.78 -5.87 1.45
CA LEU A 62 25.21 -7.03 2.13
C LEU A 62 23.71 -6.83 2.42
N LEU A 63 23.29 -5.64 2.85
CA LEU A 63 21.88 -5.29 3.05
C LEU A 63 21.09 -5.44 1.74
N ILE A 64 21.61 -4.90 0.64
CA ILE A 64 20.98 -4.97 -0.68
C ILE A 64 20.83 -6.42 -1.12
N ILE A 65 21.89 -7.23 -0.99
CA ILE A 65 21.86 -8.66 -1.34
C ILE A 65 20.81 -9.39 -0.50
N LEU A 66 20.78 -9.16 0.81
CA LEU A 66 19.89 -9.84 1.75
C LEU A 66 18.41 -9.53 1.44
N ILE A 67 18.08 -8.25 1.21
CA ILE A 67 16.74 -7.82 0.80
C ILE A 67 16.36 -8.47 -0.54
N THR A 68 17.29 -8.51 -1.49
CA THR A 68 17.05 -9.10 -2.82
C THR A 68 16.81 -10.61 -2.72
N ILE A 69 17.59 -11.34 -1.91
CA ILE A 69 17.40 -12.77 -1.66
C ILE A 69 16.04 -13.04 -1.01
N ALA A 70 15.70 -12.27 0.04
CA ALA A 70 14.40 -12.38 0.67
C ALA A 70 13.28 -12.19 -0.36
N PHE A 71 13.36 -11.12 -1.16
CA PHE A 71 12.38 -10.82 -2.20
C PHE A 71 12.27 -11.91 -3.28
N TYR A 72 13.40 -12.48 -3.69
CA TYR A 72 13.43 -13.60 -4.63
C TYR A 72 12.72 -14.84 -4.08
N ILE A 73 12.94 -15.19 -2.80
CA ILE A 73 12.26 -16.32 -2.15
C ILE A 73 10.75 -16.03 -2.04
N PHE A 74 10.41 -14.80 -1.68
CA PHE A 74 9.03 -14.32 -1.62
C PHE A 74 8.29 -14.45 -2.94
N TYR A 75 8.96 -14.15 -4.06
CA TYR A 75 8.40 -14.24 -5.40
C TYR A 75 8.20 -15.69 -5.87
N LYS A 76 9.13 -16.59 -5.51
CA LYS A 76 9.14 -17.98 -6.01
C LYS A 76 8.20 -18.92 -5.23
N SER A 77 8.05 -18.73 -3.93
CA SER A 77 7.29 -19.64 -3.07
C SER A 77 5.79 -19.30 -3.06
N LYS A 78 5.04 -19.89 -4.00
CA LYS A 78 3.58 -19.82 -4.00
C LYS A 78 3.02 -20.61 -2.80
N HIS A 79 2.21 -19.96 -1.96
CA HIS A 79 1.38 -20.57 -0.90
C HIS A 79 2.05 -21.26 0.30
N ILE A 80 3.29 -20.90 0.69
CA ILE A 80 3.91 -21.46 1.90
C ILE A 80 4.14 -20.37 2.96
N PHE A 81 3.13 -20.17 3.82
CA PHE A 81 3.17 -19.32 5.00
C PHE A 81 4.47 -19.50 5.80
N ILE A 82 4.80 -20.75 6.11
CA ILE A 82 5.92 -21.12 6.97
C ILE A 82 7.26 -20.65 6.38
N ILE A 83 7.46 -20.80 5.07
CA ILE A 83 8.71 -20.36 4.41
C ILE A 83 8.81 -18.84 4.47
N LYS A 84 7.73 -18.13 4.15
CA LYS A 84 7.70 -16.65 4.21
C LYS A 84 7.93 -16.12 5.63
N LEU A 85 7.36 -16.79 6.62
CA LEU A 85 7.58 -16.52 8.03
C LEU A 85 9.04 -16.74 8.42
N ILE A 86 9.62 -17.90 8.07
CA ILE A 86 11.03 -18.22 8.36
C ILE A 86 11.95 -17.18 7.70
N VAL A 87 11.71 -16.80 6.44
CA VAL A 87 12.51 -15.79 5.74
C VAL A 87 12.48 -14.46 6.49
N LEU A 88 11.31 -13.97 6.92
CA LEU A 88 11.22 -12.70 7.66
C LEU A 88 11.87 -12.76 9.03
N VAL A 89 11.73 -13.89 9.73
CA VAL A 89 12.34 -14.09 11.05
C VAL A 89 13.87 -14.15 10.92
N VAL A 90 14.40 -14.93 9.98
CA VAL A 90 15.84 -15.04 9.73
C VAL A 90 16.40 -13.69 9.26
N LEU A 91 15.71 -13.00 8.35
CA LEU A 91 16.06 -11.64 7.92
C LEU A 91 16.14 -10.69 9.12
N SER A 92 15.13 -10.69 9.99
CA SER A 92 15.08 -9.81 11.16
C SER A 92 16.21 -10.13 12.15
N ILE A 93 16.45 -11.40 12.46
CA ILE A 93 17.55 -11.84 13.35
C ILE A 93 18.90 -11.41 12.77
N PHE A 94 19.10 -11.62 11.47
CA PHE A 94 20.33 -11.22 10.79
C PHE A 94 20.55 -9.70 10.90
N LEU A 95 19.53 -8.89 10.60
CA LEU A 95 19.61 -7.44 10.71
C LEU A 95 19.94 -7.00 12.14
N ILE A 96 19.31 -7.62 13.14
CA ILE A 96 19.55 -7.32 14.56
C ILE A 96 20.99 -7.59 14.97
N LEU A 97 21.53 -8.76 14.60
CA LEU A 97 22.87 -9.18 14.99
C LEU A 97 23.95 -8.37 14.24
N PHE A 98 23.83 -8.27 12.91
CA PHE A 98 24.86 -7.66 12.06
C PHE A 98 24.96 -6.15 12.27
N TYR A 99 23.82 -5.45 12.40
CA TYR A 99 23.77 -4.00 12.62
C TYR A 99 23.68 -3.61 14.09
N LYS A 100 23.88 -4.57 15.02
CA LYS A 100 23.83 -4.34 16.48
C LYS A 100 22.54 -3.65 16.95
N LEU A 101 21.39 -3.96 16.33
CA LEU A 101 20.10 -3.32 16.61
C LEU A 101 19.35 -3.95 17.80
N GLN A 102 20.07 -4.53 18.76
CA GLN A 102 19.50 -5.31 19.88
C GLN A 102 18.54 -4.46 20.73
N PHE A 103 18.93 -3.23 21.06
CA PHE A 103 18.10 -2.30 21.83
C PHE A 103 16.87 -1.82 21.04
N PHE A 104 17.02 -1.61 19.73
CA PHE A 104 15.90 -1.24 18.86
C PHE A 104 14.89 -2.39 18.74
N ALA A 105 15.36 -3.64 18.65
CA ALA A 105 14.49 -4.81 18.68
C ALA A 105 13.72 -4.95 20.00
N LEU A 106 14.38 -4.71 21.14
CA LEU A 106 13.73 -4.68 22.46
C LEU A 106 12.67 -3.58 22.55
N LEU A 107 12.94 -2.40 21.97
CA LEU A 107 11.97 -1.31 21.89
C LEU A 107 10.74 -1.72 21.07
N LEU A 108 10.94 -2.34 19.89
CA LEU A 108 9.84 -2.85 19.08
C LEU A 108 9.01 -3.89 19.83
N ILE A 109 9.65 -4.86 20.48
CA ILE A 109 8.95 -5.88 21.30
C ILE A 109 8.15 -5.20 22.42
N GLY A 110 8.75 -4.23 23.12
CA GLY A 110 8.11 -3.46 24.18
C GLY A 110 6.93 -2.62 23.72
N LEU A 111 6.87 -2.21 22.43
CA LEU A 111 5.71 -1.54 21.84
C LEU A 111 4.64 -2.54 21.35
N PHE A 112 5.06 -3.64 20.73
CA PHE A 112 4.15 -4.62 20.13
C PHE A 112 3.39 -5.44 21.17
N ILE A 113 4.01 -5.78 22.30
CA ILE A 113 3.34 -6.56 23.36
C ILE A 113 2.10 -5.81 23.90
N PRO A 114 2.20 -4.54 24.34
CA PRO A 114 1.03 -3.75 24.76
C PRO A 114 0.01 -3.52 23.64
N MET A 115 0.45 -3.38 22.38
CA MET A 115 -0.48 -3.17 21.27
C MET A 115 -1.46 -4.33 21.07
N GLN A 116 -1.10 -5.56 21.46
CA GLN A 116 -1.99 -6.73 21.36
C GLN A 116 -3.28 -6.58 22.17
N PHE A 117 -3.28 -5.78 23.24
CA PHE A 117 -4.49 -5.53 24.03
C PHE A 117 -5.50 -4.64 23.29
N PHE A 118 -5.03 -3.76 22.39
CA PHE A 118 -5.87 -2.84 21.64
C PHE A 118 -6.20 -3.36 20.24
N TYR A 119 -5.24 -4.05 19.62
CA TYR A 119 -5.34 -4.63 18.28
C TYR A 119 -4.93 -6.10 18.36
N PRO A 120 -5.87 -7.00 18.73
CA PRO A 120 -5.57 -8.42 18.83
C PRO A 120 -5.26 -9.01 17.46
N ILE A 121 -4.25 -9.87 17.38
CA ILE A 121 -3.95 -10.65 16.16
C ILE A 121 -5.19 -11.47 15.77
N GLY A 122 -5.59 -11.37 14.49
CA GLY A 122 -6.80 -11.99 13.94
C GLY A 122 -7.91 -10.98 13.64
N GLY A 123 -7.81 -9.76 14.17
CA GLY A 123 -8.73 -8.65 13.89
C GLY A 123 -8.45 -7.88 12.59
N LEU A 124 -7.44 -8.29 11.80
CA LEU A 124 -6.96 -7.60 10.59
C LEU A 124 -6.40 -6.20 10.83
N GLY A 125 -6.20 -5.79 12.09
CA GLY A 125 -5.74 -4.45 12.43
C GLY A 125 -4.37 -4.14 11.81
N TYR A 126 -3.44 -5.09 11.83
CA TYR A 126 -2.10 -4.93 11.27
C TYR A 126 -2.10 -5.01 9.75
N TYR A 127 -2.92 -5.90 9.18
CA TYR A 127 -3.10 -5.97 7.74
C TYR A 127 -3.69 -4.66 7.15
N ARG A 128 -4.65 -4.05 7.85
CA ARG A 128 -5.24 -2.75 7.45
C ARG A 128 -4.23 -1.60 7.44
N ILE A 129 -3.18 -1.65 8.27
CA ILE A 129 -2.09 -0.65 8.20
C ILE A 129 -1.40 -0.74 6.84
N ILE A 130 -1.12 -1.94 6.35
CA ILE A 130 -0.48 -2.15 5.03
C ILE A 130 -1.44 -1.74 3.90
N GLN A 131 -2.74 -2.04 4.01
CA GLN A 131 -3.74 -1.55 3.06
C GLN A 131 -3.78 -0.02 3.00
N ASN A 132 -3.75 0.67 4.14
CA ASN A 132 -3.73 2.13 4.17
C ASN A 132 -2.47 2.71 3.51
N LEU A 133 -1.32 2.06 3.69
CA LEU A 133 -0.09 2.44 2.97
C LEU A 133 -0.22 2.23 1.45
N ASN A 134 -0.91 1.17 1.01
CA ASN A 134 -1.21 0.95 -0.40
C ASN A 134 -2.05 2.08 -1.01
N TYR A 135 -3.07 2.53 -0.27
CA TYR A 135 -3.93 3.64 -0.72
C TYR A 135 -3.16 4.96 -0.79
N LEU A 136 -2.22 5.21 0.13
CA LEU A 136 -1.32 6.38 0.04
C LEU A 136 -0.36 6.28 -1.15
N GLU A 137 0.17 5.08 -1.44
CA GLU A 137 1.03 4.85 -2.61
C GLU A 137 0.28 5.15 -3.92
N GLU A 138 -0.99 4.76 -4.03
CA GLU A 138 -1.86 5.13 -5.15
C GLU A 138 -1.95 6.65 -5.31
N ILE A 139 -2.31 7.37 -4.24
CA ILE A 139 -2.49 8.82 -4.24
C ILE A 139 -1.21 9.55 -4.65
N ILE A 140 -0.06 9.14 -4.11
CA ILE A 140 1.24 9.72 -4.44
C ILE A 140 1.58 9.47 -5.93
N ASN A 141 1.29 8.28 -6.43
CA ASN A 141 1.53 7.94 -7.84
C ASN A 141 0.65 8.77 -8.79
N LEU A 142 -0.62 8.96 -8.46
CA LEU A 142 -1.53 9.81 -9.23
C LEU A 142 -1.07 11.27 -9.24
N TYR A 143 -0.68 11.79 -8.07
CA TYR A 143 -0.11 13.12 -7.97
C TYR A 143 1.16 13.29 -8.83
N ASN A 144 2.08 12.33 -8.75
CA ASN A 144 3.35 12.38 -9.48
C ASN A 144 3.15 12.39 -11.01
N LYS A 145 2.15 11.66 -11.53
CA LYS A 145 1.80 11.68 -12.96
C LYS A 145 1.31 13.05 -13.41
N LYS A 146 0.45 13.69 -12.62
CA LYS A 146 -0.11 15.02 -12.92
C LYS A 146 0.96 16.13 -12.94
N GLN A 147 2.09 15.94 -12.24
CA GLN A 147 3.09 17.01 -11.99
C GLN A 147 4.36 16.97 -12.86
N ILE A 148 4.45 16.10 -13.87
CA ILE A 148 5.67 15.92 -14.69
C ILE A 148 6.14 17.24 -15.36
N LYS A 149 5.24 18.21 -15.59
CA LYS A 149 5.56 19.50 -16.24
C LYS A 149 5.99 20.65 -15.31
N LYS A 150 5.92 20.54 -13.97
CA LYS A 150 6.24 21.64 -13.01
C LYS A 150 7.59 21.52 -12.26
N LYS A 151 8.40 20.50 -12.54
CA LYS A 151 9.60 20.15 -11.74
C LYS A 151 10.72 21.21 -11.73
N ARG A 152 10.90 22.00 -12.80
CA ARG A 152 12.03 22.94 -12.91
C ARG A 152 11.96 24.11 -11.92
N TYR A 153 10.78 24.70 -11.73
CA TYR A 153 10.59 25.82 -10.80
C TYR A 153 10.75 25.39 -9.33
N GLN A 154 10.21 24.22 -8.97
CA GLN A 154 10.34 23.66 -7.63
C GLN A 154 11.81 23.40 -7.25
N PHE A 155 12.61 22.90 -8.20
CA PHE A 155 14.04 22.66 -7.98
C PHE A 155 14.84 23.96 -7.78
N VAL A 156 14.59 24.98 -8.61
CA VAL A 156 15.23 26.31 -8.47
C VAL A 156 14.86 26.94 -7.13
N ALA A 157 13.59 26.88 -6.73
CA ALA A 157 13.16 27.43 -5.45
C ALA A 157 13.71 26.63 -4.25
N MET A 158 13.96 25.32 -4.38
CA MET A 158 14.65 24.54 -3.34
C MET A 158 16.11 24.98 -3.16
N ILE A 159 16.83 25.24 -4.26
CA ILE A 159 18.18 25.81 -4.22
C ILE A 159 18.17 27.19 -3.59
N ALA A 160 17.19 28.04 -3.94
CA ALA A 160 17.06 29.37 -3.37
C ALA A 160 16.78 29.33 -1.85
N ILE A 161 15.92 28.40 -1.39
CA ILE A 161 15.68 28.18 0.04
C ILE A 161 16.99 27.79 0.73
N LEU A 162 17.72 26.80 0.20
CA LEU A 162 19.02 26.36 0.75
C LEU A 162 20.02 27.52 0.88
N ILE A 163 20.20 28.31 -0.19
CA ILE A 163 21.11 29.46 -0.17
C ILE A 163 20.64 30.50 0.85
N GLY A 164 19.35 30.84 0.85
CA GLY A 164 18.77 31.83 1.76
C GLY A 164 18.89 31.44 3.23
N SER A 165 18.66 30.16 3.57
CA SER A 165 18.83 29.70 4.93
C SER A 165 20.31 29.68 5.35
N VAL A 166 21.27 29.45 4.44
CA VAL A 166 22.72 29.52 4.77
C VAL A 166 23.09 30.94 5.19
N PHE A 167 22.66 31.95 4.42
CA PHE A 167 22.86 33.35 4.77
C PHE A 167 22.20 33.73 6.09
N TYR A 168 20.97 33.27 6.33
CA TYR A 168 20.28 33.50 7.60
C TYR A 168 21.01 32.88 8.79
N SER A 169 21.50 31.64 8.66
CA SER A 169 22.27 30.96 9.71
C SER A 169 23.55 31.71 10.04
N TYR A 170 24.29 32.13 9.01
CA TYR A 170 25.52 32.92 9.17
C TYR A 170 25.25 34.24 9.90
N ALA A 171 24.16 34.94 9.54
CA ALA A 171 23.75 36.19 10.18
C ALA A 171 23.35 35.98 11.65
N ILE A 172 22.58 34.94 11.96
CA ILE A 172 22.18 34.62 13.33
C ILE A 172 23.36 34.27 14.22
N GLN A 173 24.33 33.48 13.73
CA GLN A 173 25.54 33.15 14.50
C GLN A 173 26.39 34.39 14.83
N HIS A 174 26.32 35.45 14.02
CA HIS A 174 27.00 36.72 14.29
C HIS A 174 26.22 37.63 15.24
N ILE A 175 24.89 37.48 15.33
CA ILE A 175 24.04 38.28 16.23
C ILE A 175 23.92 37.62 17.61
N ILE A 176 23.83 36.29 17.63
CA ILE A 176 23.67 35.47 18.83
C ILE A 176 24.85 34.51 18.88
N PRO A 177 25.67 34.51 19.96
CA PRO A 177 26.81 33.61 20.11
C PRO A 177 26.33 32.19 20.40
N LEU A 178 25.75 31.54 19.39
CA LEU A 178 25.31 30.16 19.42
C LEU A 178 26.49 29.25 19.05
N ASN A 179 26.58 28.10 19.70
CA ASN A 179 27.48 27.03 19.26
C ASN A 179 27.12 26.58 17.83
N ASP A 180 28.11 26.30 17.00
CA ASP A 180 27.98 25.82 15.62
C ASP A 180 26.96 24.69 15.46
N LEU A 181 26.90 23.77 16.44
CA LEU A 181 25.94 22.66 16.44
C LEU A 181 24.48 23.14 16.59
N LEU A 182 24.23 24.13 17.44
CA LEU A 182 22.90 24.73 17.64
C LEU A 182 22.51 25.62 16.46
N GLY A 183 23.47 26.39 15.91
CA GLY A 183 23.27 27.17 14.70
C GLY A 183 22.89 26.29 13.51
N GLY A 184 23.62 25.18 13.29
CA GLY A 184 23.32 24.20 12.26
C GLY A 184 21.97 23.50 12.43
N ALA A 185 21.56 23.20 13.67
CA ALA A 185 20.24 22.63 13.96
C ALA A 185 19.10 23.61 13.64
N LEU A 186 19.24 24.89 14.00
CA LEU A 186 18.27 25.94 13.66
C LEU A 186 18.19 26.17 12.15
N PHE A 187 19.33 26.17 11.46
CA PHE A 187 19.40 26.21 10.00
C PHE A 187 18.65 25.05 9.34
N GLY A 188 18.90 23.82 9.80
CA GLY A 188 18.22 22.63 9.30
C GLY A 188 16.71 22.71 9.54
N ALA A 189 16.30 23.10 10.74
CA ALA A 189 14.89 23.28 11.11
C ALA A 189 14.18 24.30 10.20
N LEU A 190 14.77 25.48 9.99
CA LEU A 190 14.21 26.51 9.11
C LEU A 190 14.12 26.06 7.66
N THR A 191 15.17 25.43 7.14
CA THR A 191 15.19 24.90 5.77
C THR A 191 14.08 23.87 5.56
N LEU A 192 13.91 22.96 6.53
CA LEU A 192 12.85 21.95 6.51
C LEU A 192 11.45 22.56 6.58
N ILE A 193 11.24 23.57 7.43
CA ILE A 193 9.96 24.28 7.53
C ILE A 193 9.65 25.04 6.23
N MET A 194 10.61 25.79 5.69
CA MET A 194 10.43 26.52 4.44
C MET A 194 10.15 25.57 3.27
N TRP A 195 10.84 24.43 3.21
CA TRP A 195 10.56 23.39 2.23
C TRP A 195 9.18 22.76 2.42
N MET A 196 8.75 22.53 3.68
CA MET A 196 7.42 22.03 4.01
C MET A 196 6.31 22.90 3.43
N TYR A 197 6.45 24.23 3.57
CA TYR A 197 5.46 25.20 3.07
C TYR A 197 5.67 25.65 1.62
N GLN A 198 6.73 25.18 0.95
CA GLN A 198 7.02 25.54 -0.43
C GLN A 198 5.99 24.96 -1.40
N GLY A 199 5.11 25.84 -1.92
CA GLY A 199 4.36 25.67 -3.18
C GLY A 199 3.43 24.46 -3.28
N SER A 200 3.15 23.75 -2.19
CA SER A 200 2.24 22.61 -2.18
C SER A 200 0.84 23.07 -1.78
N SER A 201 0.01 23.42 -2.76
CA SER A 201 -1.44 23.55 -2.57
C SER A 201 -2.13 22.20 -2.40
N SER A 202 -1.44 21.10 -2.74
CA SER A 202 -1.96 19.75 -2.71
C SER A 202 -1.68 19.10 -1.35
N SER A 203 -2.72 18.55 -0.73
CA SER A 203 -2.67 17.91 0.59
C SER A 203 -1.76 16.67 0.59
N GLU A 204 -1.60 16.01 -0.56
CA GLU A 204 -0.77 14.82 -0.75
C GLU A 204 0.71 15.11 -0.48
N VAL A 205 1.25 16.19 -1.05
CA VAL A 205 2.65 16.57 -0.86
C VAL A 205 2.89 17.13 0.53
N GLN A 206 1.92 17.87 1.08
CA GLN A 206 2.04 18.39 2.44
C GLN A 206 2.16 17.25 3.46
N LEU A 207 1.33 16.21 3.35
CA LEU A 207 1.39 15.04 4.24
C LEU A 207 2.77 14.37 4.18
N PHE A 208 3.30 14.14 2.98
CA PHE A 208 4.61 13.51 2.79
C PHE A 208 5.75 14.36 3.35
N LYS A 209 5.75 15.67 3.06
CA LYS A 209 6.75 16.61 3.60
C LYS A 209 6.69 16.68 5.12
N LYS A 210 5.50 16.82 5.71
CA LYS A 210 5.31 16.81 7.17
C LYS A 210 5.87 15.53 7.80
N SER A 211 5.63 14.38 7.17
CA SER A 211 6.11 13.08 7.66
C SER A 211 7.63 13.00 7.70
N ILE A 212 8.31 13.46 6.63
CA ILE A 212 9.78 13.55 6.58
C ILE A 212 10.30 14.52 7.64
N VAL A 213 9.72 15.72 7.72
CA VAL A 213 10.17 16.76 8.63
C VAL A 213 10.03 16.29 10.08
N TYR A 214 8.89 15.72 10.46
CA TYR A 214 8.69 15.18 11.81
C TYR A 214 9.61 14.01 12.13
N LEU A 215 9.91 13.14 11.15
CA LEU A 215 10.89 12.06 11.33
C LEU A 215 12.29 12.61 11.62
N ILE A 216 12.75 13.62 10.85
CA ILE A 216 14.05 14.25 11.05
C ILE A 216 14.12 14.92 12.42
N PHE A 217 13.08 15.67 12.80
CA PHE A 217 13.00 16.31 14.12
C PHE A 217 13.00 15.27 15.25
N PHE A 218 12.28 14.16 15.11
CA PHE A 218 12.27 13.10 16.11
C PHE A 218 13.66 12.50 16.31
N ILE A 219 14.37 12.16 15.23
CA ILE A 219 15.74 11.64 15.30
C ILE A 219 16.67 12.66 15.99
N ALA A 220 16.58 13.93 15.61
CA ALA A 220 17.38 14.99 16.22
C ALA A 220 17.11 15.14 17.72
N LEU A 221 15.84 15.08 18.15
CA LEU A 221 15.45 15.14 19.57
C LEU A 221 15.96 13.94 20.37
N VAL A 222 15.89 12.73 19.80
CA VAL A 222 16.43 11.53 20.44
C VAL A 222 17.94 11.65 20.62
N ILE A 223 18.68 12.10 19.59
CA ILE A 223 20.13 12.32 19.68
C ILE A 223 20.46 13.36 20.75
N ALA A 224 19.75 14.50 20.76
CA ALA A 224 19.95 15.56 21.75
C ALA A 224 19.70 15.06 23.18
N ASN A 225 18.68 14.22 23.37
CA ASN A 225 18.39 13.63 24.67
C ASN A 225 19.56 12.77 25.20
N PHE A 226 20.18 11.96 24.35
CA PHE A 226 21.34 11.14 24.74
C PHE A 226 22.61 11.96 25.03
N LYS A 227 22.72 13.19 24.51
CA LYS A 227 23.84 14.11 24.79
C LYS A 227 23.67 14.94 26.07
N THR A 228 22.50 14.89 26.71
CA THR A 228 22.25 15.62 27.96
C THR A 228 23.13 15.04 29.08
N GLU A 229 23.78 15.84 29.91
CA GLU A 229 24.70 15.30 30.94
C GLU A 229 23.97 14.68 32.14
N SER A 230 22.83 15.26 32.53
CA SER A 230 22.07 14.80 33.70
C SER A 230 21.21 13.59 33.37
N ASP A 231 21.55 12.44 33.95
CA ASP A 231 20.75 11.21 33.86
C ASP A 231 19.32 11.37 34.41
N VAL A 232 19.13 12.25 35.39
CA VAL A 232 17.83 12.59 35.97
C VAL A 232 16.93 13.30 34.96
N LEU A 233 17.50 14.16 34.11
CA LEU A 233 16.74 14.89 33.08
C LEU A 233 16.55 14.07 31.79
N LYS A 234 17.47 13.14 31.49
CA LYS A 234 17.38 12.28 30.28
C LYS A 234 16.07 11.50 30.19
N ILE A 235 15.60 10.93 31.30
CA ILE A 235 14.41 10.08 31.31
C ILE A 235 13.12 10.90 31.09
N PRO A 236 12.85 11.98 31.85
CA PRO A 236 11.70 12.84 31.59
C PRO A 236 11.72 13.46 30.18
N LEU A 237 12.88 13.93 29.71
CA LEU A 237 13.01 14.50 28.36
C LEU A 237 12.73 13.46 27.27
N LEU A 238 13.19 12.22 27.44
CA LEU A 238 12.87 11.13 26.52
C LEU A 238 11.36 10.87 26.46
N LEU A 239 10.71 10.82 27.62
CA LEU A 239 9.26 10.60 27.71
C LEU A 239 8.48 11.73 27.02
N PHE A 240 8.85 12.99 27.24
CA PHE A 240 8.26 14.12 26.53
C PHE A 240 8.46 14.01 25.02
N ASN A 241 9.67 13.69 24.56
CA ASN A 241 9.97 13.55 23.14
C ASN A 241 9.16 12.41 22.50
N ILE A 242 9.03 11.26 23.17
CA ILE A 242 8.20 10.14 22.70
C ILE A 242 6.72 10.56 22.68
N PHE A 243 6.23 11.24 23.71
CA PHE A 243 4.84 11.72 23.76
C PHE A 243 4.53 12.66 22.59
N PHE A 244 5.39 13.67 22.34
CA PHE A 244 5.21 14.56 21.19
C PHE A 244 5.30 13.83 19.85
N ALA A 245 6.19 12.84 19.73
CA ALA A 245 6.28 12.03 18.52
C ALA A 245 4.99 11.23 18.28
N LEU A 246 4.44 10.62 19.32
CA LEU A 246 3.17 9.88 19.25
C LEU A 246 2.01 10.80 18.87
N ASP A 247 1.91 11.98 19.47
CA ASP A 247 0.88 12.97 19.10
C ASP A 247 0.98 13.36 17.62
N ARG A 248 2.19 13.61 17.12
CA ARG A 248 2.41 13.91 15.69
C ARG A 248 2.09 12.73 14.77
N ILE A 249 2.44 11.51 15.16
CA ILE A 249 2.08 10.29 14.42
C ILE A 249 0.56 10.14 14.35
N ILE A 250 -0.17 10.37 15.45
CA ILE A 250 -1.63 10.29 15.49
C ILE A 250 -2.25 11.37 14.60
N SER A 251 -1.75 12.61 14.66
CA SER A 251 -2.21 13.70 13.79
C SER A 251 -1.99 13.38 12.32
N LEU A 252 -0.79 12.90 11.95
CA LEU A 252 -0.49 12.49 10.58
C LEU A 252 -1.35 11.32 10.13
N SER A 253 -1.63 10.36 11.01
CA SER A 253 -2.49 9.21 10.70
C SER A 253 -3.93 9.65 10.38
N LYS A 254 -4.45 10.65 11.10
CA LYS A 254 -5.75 11.26 10.80
C LYS A 254 -5.74 11.97 9.45
N GLU A 255 -4.76 12.84 9.21
CA GLU A 255 -4.63 13.54 7.92
C GLU A 255 -4.48 12.56 6.75
N ALA A 256 -3.70 11.48 6.94
CA ALA A 256 -3.54 10.41 5.97
C ALA A 256 -4.87 9.70 5.69
N LYS A 257 -5.63 9.37 6.74
CA LYS A 257 -6.94 8.73 6.59
C LYS A 257 -7.90 9.64 5.82
N ASP A 258 -7.98 10.92 6.17
CA ASP A 258 -8.86 11.87 5.48
C ASP A 258 -8.45 12.03 4.00
N LEU A 259 -7.14 12.02 3.72
CA LEU A 259 -6.63 12.03 2.35
C LEU A 259 -7.00 10.75 1.58
N ILE A 260 -6.87 9.58 2.21
CA ILE A 260 -7.27 8.28 1.63
C ILE A 260 -8.76 8.32 1.26
N VAL A 261 -9.62 8.69 2.21
CA VAL A 261 -11.07 8.75 2.04
C VAL A 261 -11.47 9.75 0.95
N SER A 262 -10.72 10.84 0.78
CA SER A 262 -11.05 11.90 -0.18
C SER A 262 -10.41 11.73 -1.56
N LYS A 263 -9.47 10.79 -1.77
CA LYS A 263 -8.70 10.70 -3.03
C LYS A 263 -8.49 9.28 -3.57
N SER A 264 -8.42 8.25 -2.73
CA SER A 264 -8.09 6.89 -3.18
C SER A 264 -9.29 6.21 -3.83
N ILE A 265 -9.08 5.59 -4.99
CA ILE A 265 -10.07 4.72 -5.65
C ILE A 265 -9.97 3.31 -5.04
N LEU A 266 -8.74 2.83 -4.80
CA LEU A 266 -8.50 1.52 -4.19
C LEU A 266 -9.11 1.40 -2.80
N TYR A 267 -9.20 2.48 -2.03
CA TYR A 267 -9.88 2.47 -0.74
C TYR A 267 -11.35 2.05 -0.89
N TYR A 268 -12.09 2.65 -1.83
CA TYR A 268 -13.48 2.30 -2.05
C TYR A 268 -13.64 0.97 -2.80
N ASN A 269 -12.65 0.52 -3.57
CA ASN A 269 -12.71 -0.75 -4.28
C ASN A 269 -12.41 -1.95 -3.38
N ASP A 270 -11.33 -1.91 -2.61
CA ASP A 270 -10.74 -3.08 -1.94
C ASP A 270 -11.05 -3.17 -0.45
N HIS A 271 -11.46 -2.07 0.19
CA HIS A 271 -11.64 -2.06 1.64
C HIS A 271 -13.00 -2.64 2.01
N ASP A 272 -13.05 -3.82 2.63
CA ASP A 272 -14.31 -4.55 2.86
C ASP A 272 -15.25 -3.85 3.87
N ASP A 273 -14.69 -3.23 4.92
CA ASP A 273 -15.45 -2.81 6.11
C ASP A 273 -15.83 -1.32 6.14
N ILE A 274 -16.17 -0.72 4.98
CA ILE A 274 -16.60 0.68 4.93
C ILE A 274 -18.05 0.79 5.40
N LYS A 275 -18.28 1.62 6.43
CA LYS A 275 -19.65 1.90 6.92
C LYS A 275 -20.45 2.67 5.87
N ASN A 276 -21.72 2.30 5.68
CA ASN A 276 -22.64 3.03 4.78
C ASN A 276 -22.71 4.52 5.11
N SER A 277 -22.67 4.90 6.39
CA SER A 277 -22.64 6.32 6.79
C SER A 277 -21.46 7.08 6.20
N GLN A 278 -20.30 6.43 6.09
CA GLN A 278 -19.10 7.02 5.50
C GLN A 278 -19.22 7.12 3.99
N LEU A 279 -19.78 6.11 3.32
CA LEU A 279 -20.08 6.16 1.88
C LEU A 279 -21.02 7.33 1.56
N ILE A 280 -22.12 7.46 2.32
CA ILE A 280 -23.11 8.54 2.17
C ILE A 280 -22.48 9.92 2.41
N SER A 281 -21.60 10.06 3.41
CA SER A 281 -20.93 11.35 3.66
C SER A 281 -20.00 11.83 2.55
N ASN A 282 -19.58 10.92 1.65
CA ASN A 282 -18.68 11.22 0.52
C ASN A 282 -19.40 11.19 -0.85
N LEU A 283 -20.72 11.03 -0.86
CA LEU A 283 -21.53 11.10 -2.07
C LEU A 283 -21.66 12.55 -2.54
N ILE A 284 -21.33 12.78 -3.82
CA ILE A 284 -21.64 14.04 -4.50
C ILE A 284 -22.98 13.87 -5.22
N PRO A 285 -23.97 14.76 -5.03
CA PRO A 285 -25.25 14.63 -5.73
C PRO A 285 -25.07 14.71 -7.26
N VAL A 286 -25.83 13.88 -7.99
CA VAL A 286 -25.70 13.73 -9.46
C VAL A 286 -25.79 15.08 -10.18
N GLN A 287 -26.72 15.93 -9.75
CA GLN A 287 -26.93 17.28 -10.31
C GLN A 287 -25.67 18.15 -10.33
N TYR A 288 -24.73 17.93 -9.39
CA TYR A 288 -23.44 18.63 -9.38
C TYR A 288 -22.43 17.98 -10.32
N ILE A 289 -22.40 16.64 -10.39
CA ILE A 289 -21.51 15.89 -11.27
C ILE A 289 -21.79 16.23 -12.75
N GLU A 290 -23.04 16.42 -13.12
CA GLU A 290 -23.43 16.82 -14.48
C GLU A 290 -22.98 18.23 -14.85
N LYS A 291 -22.97 19.15 -13.88
CA LYS A 291 -22.70 20.58 -14.10
C LYS A 291 -21.22 20.94 -13.97
N VAL A 292 -20.45 20.17 -13.21
CA VAL A 292 -19.05 20.47 -12.90
C VAL A 292 -18.13 19.53 -13.67
N GLU A 293 -17.07 20.09 -14.25
CA GLU A 293 -16.02 19.30 -14.89
C GLU A 293 -15.13 18.66 -13.82
N LEU A 294 -15.57 17.51 -13.31
CA LEU A 294 -14.79 16.67 -12.40
C LEU A 294 -13.70 15.88 -13.15
N GLU A 295 -12.58 15.63 -12.46
CA GLU A 295 -11.51 14.74 -12.95
C GLU A 295 -11.99 13.28 -13.03
N GLU A 296 -11.33 12.47 -13.88
CA GLU A 296 -11.69 11.06 -14.08
C GLU A 296 -11.74 10.29 -12.75
N GLU A 297 -10.73 10.49 -11.88
CA GLU A 297 -10.61 9.77 -10.62
C GLU A 297 -11.78 10.04 -9.66
N GLU A 298 -12.30 11.27 -9.67
CA GLU A 298 -13.44 11.65 -8.85
C GLU A 298 -14.71 10.95 -9.32
N ILE A 299 -14.97 10.93 -10.64
CA ILE A 299 -16.15 10.28 -11.19
C ILE A 299 -16.10 8.76 -10.97
N VAL A 300 -14.95 8.13 -11.18
CA VAL A 300 -14.75 6.69 -10.93
C VAL A 300 -15.05 6.37 -9.47
N ARG A 301 -14.55 7.17 -8.52
CA ARG A 301 -14.85 6.99 -7.10
C ARG A 301 -16.35 7.11 -6.81
N GLN A 302 -17.02 8.11 -7.40
CA GLN A 302 -18.46 8.31 -7.25
C GLN A 302 -19.28 7.13 -7.80
N LEU A 303 -18.80 6.46 -8.86
CA LEU A 303 -19.40 5.23 -9.40
C LEU A 303 -19.24 4.06 -8.42
N ILE A 304 -18.04 3.84 -7.87
CA ILE A 304 -17.79 2.75 -6.92
C ILE A 304 -18.61 2.93 -5.65
N ILE A 305 -18.68 4.15 -5.10
CA ILE A 305 -19.49 4.44 -3.90
C ILE A 305 -20.96 4.08 -4.14
N ARG A 306 -21.53 4.46 -5.30
CA ARG A 306 -22.92 4.15 -5.67
C ARG A 306 -23.15 2.66 -5.86
N SER A 307 -22.22 1.97 -6.49
CA SER A 307 -22.26 0.51 -6.63
C SER A 307 -22.31 -0.18 -5.26
N ARG A 308 -21.45 0.23 -4.31
CA ARG A 308 -21.45 -0.34 -2.95
C ARG A 308 -22.71 -0.02 -2.16
N LEU A 309 -23.33 1.14 -2.42
CA LEU A 309 -24.62 1.51 -1.85
C LEU A 309 -25.81 0.89 -2.60
N LYS A 310 -25.58 0.17 -3.70
CA LYS A 310 -26.60 -0.42 -4.58
C LYS A 310 -27.59 0.61 -5.14
N LEU A 311 -27.08 1.80 -5.49
CA LEU A 311 -27.86 2.89 -6.09
C LEU A 311 -27.78 2.79 -7.63
N GLU A 312 -28.52 1.87 -8.22
CA GLU A 312 -28.43 1.54 -9.65
C GLU A 312 -28.79 2.73 -10.57
N GLU A 313 -29.92 3.38 -10.33
CA GLU A 313 -30.37 4.52 -11.15
C GLU A 313 -29.33 5.66 -11.14
N GLU A 314 -28.91 6.09 -9.95
CA GLU A 314 -27.88 7.14 -9.82
C GLU A 314 -26.52 6.70 -10.39
N PHE A 315 -26.19 5.40 -10.30
CA PHE A 315 -24.97 4.87 -10.90
C PHE A 315 -24.99 5.05 -12.41
N LEU A 316 -26.10 4.71 -13.06
CA LEU A 316 -26.26 4.83 -14.51
C LEU A 316 -26.23 6.29 -14.98
N GLU A 317 -26.83 7.21 -14.21
CA GLU A 317 -26.74 8.65 -14.48
C GLU A 317 -25.29 9.15 -14.47
N VAL A 318 -24.51 8.78 -13.44
CA VAL A 318 -23.10 9.15 -13.34
C VAL A 318 -22.26 8.44 -14.41
N TYR A 319 -22.58 7.19 -14.75
CA TYR A 319 -21.92 6.45 -15.82
C TYR A 319 -22.11 7.15 -17.16
N ASN A 320 -23.32 7.65 -17.44
CA ASN A 320 -23.58 8.43 -18.65
C ASN A 320 -22.71 9.70 -18.72
N VAL A 321 -22.40 10.34 -17.58
CA VAL A 321 -21.44 11.46 -17.55
C VAL A 321 -20.03 10.97 -17.85
N TYR A 322 -19.61 9.84 -17.30
CA TYR A 322 -18.31 9.22 -17.58
C TYR A 322 -18.17 8.88 -19.08
N SER A 323 -19.13 8.17 -19.67
CA SER A 323 -19.08 7.72 -21.07
C SER A 323 -19.11 8.85 -22.09
N LYS A 324 -19.71 10.01 -21.75
CA LYS A 324 -19.69 11.21 -22.60
C LYS A 324 -18.31 11.89 -22.62
N ARG A 325 -17.44 11.58 -21.65
CA ARG A 325 -16.10 12.12 -21.54
C ARG A 325 -15.12 11.06 -22.09
N ASP A 326 -14.10 11.46 -22.87
CA ASP A 326 -13.12 10.53 -23.49
C ASP A 326 -12.08 10.02 -22.46
N PHE A 327 -12.58 9.52 -21.32
CA PHE A 327 -11.80 8.96 -20.23
C PHE A 327 -11.32 7.55 -20.56
N LYS A 328 -10.09 7.23 -20.12
CA LYS A 328 -9.38 6.01 -20.57
C LYS A 328 -8.65 5.29 -19.44
N SER A 329 -8.22 6.00 -18.39
CA SER A 329 -7.32 5.43 -17.38
C SER A 329 -7.99 4.39 -16.49
N TYR A 330 -9.31 4.47 -16.33
CA TYR A 330 -10.11 3.63 -15.44
C TYR A 330 -11.29 2.96 -16.15
N LYS A 331 -11.25 2.85 -17.49
CA LYS A 331 -12.35 2.30 -18.27
C LYS A 331 -12.67 0.86 -17.86
N HIS A 332 -11.68 0.03 -17.58
CA HIS A 332 -11.88 -1.36 -17.16
C HIS A 332 -12.65 -1.48 -15.86
N ILE A 333 -12.26 -0.73 -14.81
CA ILE A 333 -12.97 -0.76 -13.52
C ILE A 333 -14.40 -0.24 -13.69
N VAL A 334 -14.61 0.82 -14.48
CA VAL A 334 -15.95 1.39 -14.73
C VAL A 334 -16.86 0.42 -15.48
N GLU A 335 -16.40 -0.16 -16.58
CA GLU A 335 -17.19 -1.12 -17.37
C GLU A 335 -17.45 -2.41 -16.58
N SER A 336 -16.49 -2.85 -15.74
CA SER A 336 -16.70 -3.98 -14.83
C SER A 336 -17.82 -3.70 -13.83
N TYR A 337 -17.81 -2.52 -13.19
CA TYR A 337 -18.88 -2.16 -12.24
C TYR A 337 -20.23 -2.01 -12.92
N LYS A 338 -20.27 -1.44 -14.13
CA LYS A 338 -21.50 -1.40 -14.92
C LYS A 338 -22.03 -2.79 -15.20
N TYR A 339 -21.16 -3.71 -15.65
CA TYR A 339 -21.54 -5.11 -15.87
C TYR A 339 -22.20 -5.71 -14.62
N PHE A 340 -21.58 -5.57 -13.45
CA PHE A 340 -22.11 -6.14 -12.22
C PHE A 340 -23.39 -5.46 -11.72
N MET A 341 -23.56 -4.16 -11.98
CA MET A 341 -24.78 -3.42 -11.60
C MET A 341 -25.96 -3.77 -12.50
N GLU A 342 -25.73 -3.94 -13.80
CA GLU A 342 -26.78 -4.26 -14.78
C GLU A 342 -27.01 -5.77 -14.96
N PHE A 343 -26.25 -6.62 -14.25
CA PHE A 343 -26.29 -8.07 -14.47
C PHE A 343 -27.70 -8.62 -14.21
N ASP A 344 -28.23 -9.33 -15.20
CA ASP A 344 -29.52 -9.98 -15.14
C ASP A 344 -29.37 -11.46 -15.48
N GLU A 345 -30.02 -12.33 -14.70
CA GLU A 345 -29.93 -13.79 -14.88
C GLU A 345 -30.36 -14.24 -16.29
N SER A 346 -31.22 -13.48 -16.98
CA SER A 346 -31.63 -13.76 -18.36
C SER A 346 -30.47 -13.72 -19.36
N TRP A 347 -29.35 -13.06 -19.03
CA TRP A 347 -28.15 -13.05 -19.88
C TRP A 347 -27.52 -14.44 -20.00
N LEU A 348 -27.75 -15.33 -19.02
CA LEU A 348 -27.29 -16.72 -19.07
C LEU A 348 -27.98 -17.55 -20.17
N ASN A 349 -29.08 -17.04 -20.76
CA ASN A 349 -29.76 -17.69 -21.87
C ASN A 349 -29.02 -17.51 -23.21
N ASP A 350 -28.16 -16.49 -23.33
CA ASP A 350 -27.33 -16.23 -24.52
C ASP A 350 -25.86 -16.12 -24.11
N MET A 351 -25.24 -17.28 -23.92
CA MET A 351 -23.85 -17.40 -23.49
C MET A 351 -22.86 -16.79 -24.49
N ASP A 352 -23.18 -16.76 -25.78
CA ASP A 352 -22.31 -16.17 -26.80
C ASP A 352 -22.29 -14.64 -26.73
N ALA A 353 -23.45 -14.02 -26.55
CA ALA A 353 -23.55 -12.58 -26.32
C ALA A 353 -22.88 -12.19 -25.00
N LEU A 354 -23.12 -12.95 -23.93
CA LEU A 354 -22.51 -12.72 -22.62
C LEU A 354 -20.98 -12.84 -22.67
N TYR A 355 -20.46 -13.87 -23.34
CA TYR A 355 -19.03 -14.04 -23.57
C TYR A 355 -18.41 -12.84 -24.28
N LYS A 356 -19.02 -12.35 -25.37
CA LYS A 356 -18.51 -11.18 -26.10
C LYS A 356 -18.49 -9.94 -25.20
N LYS A 357 -19.58 -9.70 -24.46
CA LYS A 357 -19.70 -8.57 -23.54
C LYS A 357 -18.59 -8.56 -22.49
N VAL A 358 -18.34 -9.68 -21.83
CA VAL A 358 -17.30 -9.75 -20.78
C VAL A 358 -15.88 -9.73 -21.37
N LYS A 359 -15.68 -10.35 -22.55
CA LYS A 359 -14.40 -10.29 -23.27
C LYS A 359 -13.98 -8.86 -23.58
N GLU A 360 -14.92 -8.05 -24.07
CA GLU A 360 -14.66 -6.64 -24.39
C GLU A 360 -14.15 -5.86 -23.17
N ILE A 361 -14.59 -6.20 -21.96
CA ILE A 361 -14.14 -5.56 -20.71
C ILE A 361 -12.73 -6.03 -20.34
N VAL A 362 -12.49 -7.34 -20.39
CA VAL A 362 -11.21 -7.95 -19.99
C VAL A 362 -10.06 -7.55 -20.94
N GLU A 363 -10.36 -7.30 -22.21
CA GLU A 363 -9.37 -6.93 -23.22
C GLU A 363 -9.02 -5.43 -23.24
N ILE A 364 -9.63 -4.61 -22.39
CA ILE A 364 -9.33 -3.16 -22.32
C ILE A 364 -7.85 -2.97 -21.90
N PRO A 365 -7.00 -2.38 -22.77
CA PRO A 365 -5.59 -2.21 -22.49
C PRO A 365 -5.31 -1.00 -21.59
N ASP A 366 -4.09 -0.93 -21.03
CA ASP A 366 -3.52 0.25 -20.39
C ASP A 366 -4.34 0.83 -19.23
N GLN A 367 -4.71 -0.02 -18.28
CA GLN A 367 -5.60 0.32 -17.16
C GLN A 367 -4.85 0.49 -15.85
N GLU A 368 -5.23 1.50 -15.07
CA GLU A 368 -4.60 1.79 -13.79
C GLU A 368 -5.00 0.81 -12.69
N ILE A 369 -6.26 0.36 -12.72
CA ILE A 369 -6.83 -0.60 -11.78
C ILE A 369 -7.59 -1.65 -12.56
N VAL A 370 -7.33 -2.90 -12.21
CA VAL A 370 -7.95 -4.08 -12.82
C VAL A 370 -8.69 -4.81 -11.71
N ILE A 371 -9.98 -5.07 -11.91
CA ILE A 371 -10.81 -5.82 -10.95
C ILE A 371 -10.58 -7.31 -11.18
N PRO A 372 -10.12 -8.11 -10.21
CA PRO A 372 -9.97 -9.55 -10.39
C PRO A 372 -11.28 -10.29 -10.68
N GLN A 373 -12.38 -9.83 -10.09
CA GLN A 373 -13.70 -10.47 -10.18
C GLN A 373 -14.19 -10.59 -11.63
N ILE A 374 -13.96 -9.60 -12.50
CA ILE A 374 -14.40 -9.70 -13.91
C ILE A 374 -13.61 -10.74 -14.69
N TYR A 375 -12.36 -11.04 -14.30
CA TYR A 375 -11.58 -12.11 -14.91
C TYR A 375 -12.04 -13.49 -14.46
N ILE A 376 -12.47 -13.62 -13.20
CA ILE A 376 -13.08 -14.85 -12.69
C ILE A 376 -14.38 -15.10 -13.47
N GLU A 377 -15.23 -14.08 -13.57
CA GLU A 377 -16.47 -14.12 -14.33
C GLU A 377 -16.22 -14.51 -15.80
N TYR A 378 -15.24 -13.87 -16.46
CA TYR A 378 -14.82 -14.20 -17.82
C TYR A 378 -14.36 -15.66 -17.95
N ALA A 379 -13.59 -16.15 -16.98
CA ALA A 379 -13.08 -17.52 -16.99
C ALA A 379 -14.21 -18.55 -16.86
N ILE A 380 -15.21 -18.29 -16.00
CA ILE A 380 -16.39 -19.12 -15.84
C ILE A 380 -17.25 -19.12 -17.11
N ILE A 381 -17.51 -17.95 -17.71
CA ILE A 381 -18.28 -17.83 -18.95
C ILE A 381 -17.55 -18.53 -20.10
N SER A 382 -16.23 -18.36 -20.20
CA SER A 382 -15.41 -19.03 -21.22
C SER A 382 -15.43 -20.55 -21.05
N PHE A 383 -15.38 -21.04 -19.81
CA PHE A 383 -15.51 -22.46 -19.50
C PHE A 383 -16.85 -23.03 -19.98
N ARG A 384 -17.95 -22.35 -19.62
CA ARG A 384 -19.32 -22.75 -20.03
C ARG A 384 -19.57 -22.64 -21.54
N SER A 385 -18.72 -21.92 -22.26
CA SER A 385 -18.79 -21.76 -23.72
C SER A 385 -17.80 -22.67 -24.46
N ASP A 386 -17.28 -23.72 -23.80
CA ASP A 386 -16.28 -24.67 -24.32
C ASP A 386 -14.95 -24.02 -24.76
N LYS A 387 -14.67 -22.78 -24.34
CA LYS A 387 -13.42 -22.05 -24.63
C LYS A 387 -12.40 -22.31 -23.53
N TYR A 388 -12.08 -23.59 -23.31
CA TYR A 388 -11.26 -24.07 -22.19
C TYR A 388 -9.89 -23.39 -22.10
N LYS A 389 -9.22 -23.15 -23.23
CA LYS A 389 -7.91 -22.47 -23.25
C LYS A 389 -7.98 -21.05 -22.71
N GLU A 390 -8.99 -20.28 -23.13
CA GLU A 390 -9.17 -18.90 -22.68
C GLU A 390 -9.58 -18.85 -21.20
N SER A 391 -10.42 -19.79 -20.76
CA SER A 391 -10.77 -19.96 -19.35
C SER A 391 -9.52 -20.20 -18.49
N ILE A 392 -8.65 -21.12 -18.90
CA ILE A 392 -7.38 -21.39 -18.20
C ILE A 392 -6.51 -20.14 -18.16
N ASP A 393 -6.33 -19.44 -19.27
CA ASP A 393 -5.49 -18.25 -19.32
C ASP A 393 -6.03 -17.14 -18.40
N ALA A 394 -7.36 -16.97 -18.33
CA ALA A 394 -8.01 -16.03 -17.44
C ALA A 394 -7.85 -16.43 -15.97
N PHE A 395 -8.21 -17.67 -15.60
CA PHE A 395 -8.03 -18.21 -14.26
C PHE A 395 -6.57 -18.11 -13.80
N ARG A 396 -5.59 -18.32 -14.68
CA ARG A 396 -4.16 -18.17 -14.34
C ARG A 396 -3.76 -16.73 -14.01
N ARG A 397 -4.40 -15.73 -14.62
CA ARG A 397 -4.15 -14.30 -14.33
C ARG A 397 -4.65 -13.92 -12.93
N VAL A 398 -5.78 -14.50 -12.51
CA VAL A 398 -6.40 -14.24 -11.21
C VAL A 398 -6.35 -15.42 -10.26
N PHE A 399 -5.39 -16.34 -10.48
CA PHE A 399 -5.27 -17.61 -9.75
C PHE A 399 -5.30 -17.45 -8.23
N ILE A 400 -4.81 -16.31 -7.76
CA ILE A 400 -4.66 -15.98 -6.35
C ILE A 400 -5.98 -15.62 -5.66
N TYR A 401 -7.05 -15.42 -6.43
CA TYR A 401 -8.38 -15.05 -5.98
C TYR A 401 -9.41 -16.17 -6.16
N LEU A 402 -9.00 -17.33 -6.68
CA LEU A 402 -9.89 -18.44 -6.99
C LEU A 402 -10.31 -19.18 -5.72
N ASP A 403 -11.60 -19.45 -5.61
CA ASP A 403 -12.12 -20.34 -4.58
C ASP A 403 -12.02 -21.83 -5.00
N ILE A 404 -12.52 -22.73 -4.15
CA ILE A 404 -12.48 -24.17 -4.43
C ILE A 404 -13.32 -24.52 -5.67
N GLN A 405 -14.43 -23.84 -5.92
CA GLN A 405 -15.30 -24.08 -7.08
C GLN A 405 -14.60 -23.64 -8.37
N ASP A 406 -13.96 -22.46 -8.34
CA ASP A 406 -13.16 -21.93 -9.43
C ASP A 406 -11.97 -22.85 -9.75
N LEU A 407 -11.27 -23.35 -8.72
CA LEU A 407 -10.17 -24.29 -8.88
C LEU A 407 -10.63 -25.61 -9.49
N GLU A 408 -11.82 -26.10 -9.12
CA GLU A 408 -12.39 -27.32 -9.71
C GLU A 408 -12.74 -27.10 -11.20
N MET A 409 -13.32 -25.95 -11.56
CA MET A 409 -13.54 -25.59 -12.96
C MET A 409 -12.23 -25.48 -13.75
N LEU A 410 -11.20 -24.85 -13.17
CA LEU A 410 -9.86 -24.79 -13.77
C LEU A 410 -9.28 -26.19 -13.98
N ARG A 411 -9.43 -27.09 -12.99
CA ARG A 411 -8.99 -28.48 -13.11
C ARG A 411 -9.70 -29.19 -14.25
N GLN A 412 -11.02 -29.04 -14.33
CA GLN A 412 -11.81 -29.65 -15.39
C GLN A 412 -11.41 -29.10 -16.76
N ALA A 413 -11.17 -27.79 -16.90
CA ALA A 413 -10.70 -27.20 -18.15
C ALA A 413 -9.37 -27.81 -18.63
N TYR A 414 -8.45 -28.12 -17.71
CA TYR A 414 -7.22 -28.84 -18.05
C TYR A 414 -7.47 -30.29 -18.51
N VAL A 415 -8.46 -30.98 -17.91
CA VAL A 415 -8.84 -32.34 -18.31
C VAL A 415 -9.42 -32.35 -19.72
N GLU A 416 -10.30 -31.40 -20.05
CA GLU A 416 -10.90 -31.27 -21.39
C GLU A 416 -9.86 -30.96 -22.48
N LEU A 417 -8.72 -30.36 -22.12
CA LEU A 417 -7.57 -30.15 -23.01
C LEU A 417 -6.50 -31.24 -22.92
N GLU A 418 -6.79 -32.36 -22.25
CA GLU A 418 -5.87 -33.49 -22.05
C GLU A 418 -4.56 -33.15 -21.32
N ASP A 419 -4.49 -32.01 -20.61
CA ASP A 419 -3.35 -31.59 -19.79
C ASP A 419 -3.43 -32.20 -18.38
N THR A 420 -3.23 -33.52 -18.35
CA THR A 420 -3.29 -34.35 -17.14
C THR A 420 -2.32 -33.88 -16.05
N LYS A 421 -1.14 -33.37 -16.45
CA LYS A 421 -0.12 -32.89 -15.52
C LYS A 421 -0.60 -31.68 -14.72
N ASN A 422 -1.16 -30.66 -15.39
CA ASN A 422 -1.65 -29.49 -14.69
C ASN A 422 -2.94 -29.78 -13.93
N ALA A 423 -3.82 -30.63 -14.45
CA ALA A 423 -5.00 -31.10 -13.72
C ALA A 423 -4.63 -31.77 -12.38
N GLU A 424 -3.61 -32.64 -12.36
CA GLU A 424 -3.10 -33.24 -11.12
C GLU A 424 -2.52 -32.22 -10.14
N ILE A 425 -1.84 -31.18 -10.65
CA ILE A 425 -1.32 -30.10 -9.80
C ILE A 425 -2.47 -29.36 -9.12
N ILE A 426 -3.52 -29.00 -9.87
CA ILE A 426 -4.70 -28.33 -9.30
C ILE A 426 -5.42 -29.24 -8.31
N GLN A 427 -5.58 -30.54 -8.61
CA GLN A 427 -6.17 -31.51 -7.68
C GLN A 427 -5.43 -31.54 -6.33
N LYS A 428 -4.10 -31.52 -6.34
CA LYS A 428 -3.28 -31.48 -5.13
C LYS A 428 -3.51 -30.18 -4.33
N ILE A 429 -3.71 -29.06 -5.03
CA ILE A 429 -4.04 -27.76 -4.40
C ILE A 429 -5.42 -27.83 -3.76
N ILE A 430 -6.45 -28.33 -4.47
CA ILE A 430 -7.82 -28.48 -3.96
C ILE A 430 -7.85 -29.35 -2.71
N ILE A 431 -7.21 -30.54 -2.74
CA ILE A 431 -7.14 -31.44 -1.58
C ILE A 431 -6.45 -30.73 -0.39
N LYS A 432 -5.41 -29.94 -0.65
CA LYS A 432 -4.72 -29.18 0.39
C LYS A 432 -5.61 -28.10 0.98
N GLU A 433 -6.42 -27.40 0.19
CA GLU A 433 -7.35 -26.37 0.67
C GLU A 433 -8.52 -27.00 1.44
N GLN A 434 -9.16 -28.05 0.91
CA GLN A 434 -10.26 -28.76 1.59
C GLN A 434 -9.86 -29.36 2.94
N ASN A 435 -8.63 -29.88 3.06
CA ASN A 435 -8.12 -30.39 4.33
C ASN A 435 -7.81 -29.28 5.35
N ASN A 436 -7.59 -28.04 4.90
CA ASN A 436 -7.43 -26.89 5.80
C ASN A 436 -8.78 -26.37 6.32
N ASP A 437 -9.83 -26.41 5.52
CA ASP A 437 -11.19 -26.03 5.97
C ASP A 437 -11.75 -27.01 7.01
N ARG A 438 -11.44 -28.32 6.88
CA ARG A 438 -11.87 -29.33 7.86
C ARG A 438 -11.24 -29.18 9.24
N THR A 439 -10.03 -28.61 9.35
CA THR A 439 -9.41 -28.31 10.65
C THR A 439 -10.06 -27.17 11.44
N LEU A 440 -10.98 -26.41 10.83
CA LEU A 440 -11.82 -25.40 11.50
C LEU A 440 -13.17 -25.94 12.00
N LEU A 441 -13.53 -27.19 11.62
CA LEU A 441 -14.84 -27.80 11.91
C LEU A 441 -14.77 -29.11 12.71
N SER A 442 -13.61 -29.48 13.26
CA SER A 442 -13.57 -30.53 14.29
C SER A 442 -13.86 -29.91 15.66
N PRO A 443 -14.84 -30.42 16.43
CA PRO A 443 -15.29 -29.84 17.69
C PRO A 443 -14.19 -29.68 18.75
#